data_AF-A0A7T0PDS5-F1
#
_entry.id   AF-A0A7T0PDS5-F1
#
_cell.length_a   1.000
_cell.length_b   1.000
_cell.length_c   1.000
_cell.angle_alpha   90.00
_cell.angle_beta   90.00
_cell.angle_gamma   90.00
#
_symmetry.space_group_name_H-M   'P 1'
#
loop_
_entity.id
_entity.type
_entity.pdbx_description
1 polymer ?
#
loop_
_entity_poly.entity_id
_entity_poly.type
_entity_poly.pdbx_seq_one_letter_code
_entity_poly.pdbx_strand_id
1 'polypeptide(L)' 'MMSATTLGIVSIVIGFVLIAVAFLAVAKWRRTPLAVGLGIAAFVFITVIPVFLAVFVAVPNPGIS' A
#
# COMPACT_ATOMS: atom_id res chain seq x y z
N MET A 1 -8.98 11.37 15.72
CA MET A 1 -7.82 10.47 15.87
C MET A 1 -8.01 9.32 14.88
N MET A 2 -7.21 9.21 13.81
CA MET A 2 -7.31 8.05 12.92
C MET A 2 -6.61 6.85 13.57
N SER A 3 -7.26 5.69 13.61
CA SER A 3 -6.67 4.48 14.20
C SER A 3 -5.60 3.90 13.28
N ALA A 4 -4.65 3.13 13.83
CA ALA A 4 -3.64 2.42 13.06
C ALA A 4 -4.27 1.50 11.99
N THR A 5 -5.42 0.92 12.31
CA THR A 5 -6.24 0.13 11.38
C THR A 5 -6.73 0.99 10.20
N THR A 6 -7.24 2.19 10.44
CA THR A 6 -7.66 3.11 9.38
C THR A 6 -6.48 3.51 8.49
N LEU A 7 -5.31 3.81 9.06
CA LEU A 7 -4.09 4.10 8.29
C LEU A 7 -3.65 2.91 7.43
N GLY A 8 -3.71 1.69 7.96
CA GLY A 8 -3.40 0.47 7.20
C GLY A 8 -4.33 0.28 6.00
N ILE A 9 -5.64 0.46 6.20
CA ILE A 9 -6.64 0.36 5.12
C ILE A 9 -6.39 1.40 4.05
N VAL A 10 -6.15 2.66 4.42
CA VAL A 10 -5.86 3.74 3.46
C VAL A 10 -4.60 3.42 2.65
N SER A 11 -3.55 2.89 3.28
CA SER A 11 -2.33 2.46 2.60
C SER A 11 -2.61 1.37 1.55
N ILE A 12 -3.44 0.39 1.86
CA ILE A 12 -3.81 -0.69 0.93
C ILE A 12 -4.58 -0.13 -0.26
N VAL A 13 -5.53 0.79 -0.04
CA VAL A 13 -6.30 1.43 -1.12
C VAL A 13 -5.36 2.19 -2.06
N ILE A 14 -4.41 2.95 -1.53
CA ILE A 14 -3.38 3.65 -2.34
C ILE A 14 -2.54 2.65 -3.13
N GLY A 15 -2.17 1.53 -2.51
CA GLY A 15 -1.47 0.43 -3.16
C GLY A 15 -2.23 -0.13 -4.36
N PHE A 16 -3.53 -0.42 -4.24
CA PHE A 16 -4.35 -0.90 -5.36
C PHE A 16 -4.46 0.12 -6.51
N VAL A 17 -4.54 1.42 -6.19
CA VAL A 17 -4.51 2.48 -7.20
C VAL A 17 -3.18 2.49 -7.94
N LEU A 18 -2.05 2.36 -7.22
CA LEU A 18 -0.72 2.25 -7.84
C LEU A 18 -0.61 1.03 -8.76
N ILE A 19 -1.18 -0.12 -8.36
CA ILE A 19 -1.27 -1.30 -9.22
C ILE A 19 -2.08 -0.99 -10.48
N ALA A 20 -3.27 -0.40 -10.35
CA ALA A 20 -4.11 -0.07 -11.50
C ALA A 20 -3.40 0.89 -12.47
N VAL A 21 -2.68 1.88 -11.95
CA VAL A 21 -1.87 2.82 -12.76
C VAL A 21 -0.67 2.10 -13.40
N ALA A 22 -0.03 1.16 -12.71
CA ALA A 22 1.03 0.32 -13.29
C ALA A 22 0.49 -0.51 -14.47
N PHE A 23 -0.67 -1.13 -14.31
CA PHE A 23 -1.34 -1.88 -15.38
C PHE A 23 -1.71 -0.98 -16.55
N LEU A 24 -2.25 0.22 -16.31
CA LEU A 24 -2.52 1.20 -17.36
C LEU A 24 -1.25 1.66 -18.09
N ALA A 25 -0.13 1.83 -17.37
CA ALA A 25 1.16 2.21 -17.95
C ALA A 25 1.73 1.14 -18.89
N VAL A 26 1.52 -0.16 -18.58
CA VAL A 26 1.86 -1.26 -19.50
C VAL A 26 0.87 -1.31 -20.66
N ALA A 27 -0.42 -1.39 -20.35
CA ALA A 27 -1.47 -1.73 -21.31
C ALA A 27 -1.69 -0.62 -22.35
N LYS A 28 -1.67 0.64 -21.94
CA LYS A 28 -1.95 1.77 -22.83
C LYS A 28 -0.68 2.45 -23.35
N TRP A 29 0.39 2.49 -22.56
CA TRP A 29 1.57 3.30 -22.89
C TRP A 29 2.79 2.47 -23.30
N ARG A 30 2.75 1.12 -23.17
CA ARG A 30 3.88 0.19 -23.39
C ARG A 30 5.17 0.60 -22.67
N ARG A 31 5.06 1.39 -21.59
CA ARG A 31 6.22 1.88 -20.81
C ARG A 31 6.51 0.91 -19.67
N THR A 32 7.02 -0.27 -20.03
CA THR A 32 7.40 -1.35 -19.11
C THR A 32 8.25 -0.89 -17.91
N PRO A 33 9.29 -0.03 -18.04
CA PRO A 33 10.09 0.36 -16.87
C PRO A 33 9.31 1.20 -15.85
N LEU A 34 8.37 2.04 -16.29
CA LEU A 34 7.52 2.83 -15.40
C LEU A 34 6.53 1.94 -14.64
N ALA A 35 6.01 0.91 -15.30
CA ALA A 35 5.11 -0.04 -14.66
C ALA A 35 5.81 -0.90 -13.60
N VAL A 36 7.06 -1.31 -13.86
CA VAL A 36 7.87 -2.03 -12.85
C VAL A 36 8.11 -1.15 -11.63
N GLY A 37 8.48 0.12 -11.83
CA GLY A 37 8.65 1.08 -10.73
C GLY A 37 7.36 1.29 -9.93
N LEU A 38 6.22 1.46 -10.61
CA LEU A 38 4.91 1.60 -9.97
C LEU A 38 4.47 0.31 -9.23
N GLY A 39 4.78 -0.87 -9.78
CA GLY A 39 4.50 -2.15 -9.14
C GLY A 39 5.33 -2.37 -7.87
N ILE A 40 6.62 -2.01 -7.88
CA ILE A 40 7.47 -2.04 -6.70
C ILE A 40 6.95 -1.07 -5.63
N ALA A 41 6.59 0.15 -6.03
CA ALA A 41 5.99 1.11 -5.11
C ALA A 41 4.67 0.57 -4.51
N ALA A 42 3.79 0.01 -5.34
CA ALA A 42 2.55 -0.61 -4.88
C ALA A 42 2.79 -1.74 -3.86
N PHE A 43 3.80 -2.58 -4.11
CA PHE A 43 4.16 -3.66 -3.19
C PHE A 43 4.50 -3.11 -1.80
N VAL A 44 5.25 -2.01 -1.70
CA VAL A 44 5.59 -1.36 -0.42
C VAL A 44 4.33 -0.85 0.29
N PHE A 45 3.40 -0.23 -0.42
CA PHE A 45 2.16 0.30 0.15
C PHE A 45 1.18 -0.79 0.61
N ILE A 46 1.16 -1.95 -0.06
CA ILE A 46 0.27 -3.08 0.29
C ILE A 46 0.89 -4.00 1.35
N THR A 47 2.22 -4.07 1.45
CA THR A 47 2.89 -5.03 2.34
C THR A 47 3.60 -4.32 3.49
N VAL A 48 4.63 -3.53 3.20
CA VAL A 48 5.55 -2.98 4.21
C VAL A 48 4.81 -2.08 5.18
N ILE A 49 4.03 -1.12 4.67
CA ILE A 49 3.32 -0.14 5.51
C ILE A 49 2.27 -0.81 6.42
N PRO A 50 1.30 -1.59 5.90
CA PRO A 50 0.30 -2.23 6.75
C PRO A 50 0.89 -3.28 7.69
N VAL A 51 1.92 -4.03 7.29
CA VAL A 51 2.61 -4.98 8.20
C VAL A 51 3.33 -4.23 9.31
N PHE A 52 4.01 -3.12 9.00
CA PHE A 52 4.69 -2.32 10.02
C PHE A 52 3.69 -1.72 11.03
N LEU A 53 2.58 -1.15 10.54
CA LEU A 53 1.51 -0.64 11.38
C LEU A 53 0.89 -1.75 12.24
N ALA A 54 0.68 -2.94 11.68
CA ALA A 54 0.13 -4.07 12.42
C ALA A 54 1.09 -4.52 13.54
N VAL A 55 2.35 -4.79 13.21
CA VAL A 55 3.33 -5.39 14.14
C VAL A 55 3.80 -4.41 15.20
N PHE A 56 4.01 -3.14 14.86
CA PHE A 56 4.64 -2.19 15.78
C PHE A 56 3.66 -1.19 16.41
N VAL A 57 2.46 -1.02 15.85
CA VAL A 57 1.49 -0.05 16.37
C VAL A 57 0.25 -0.74 16.93
N ALA A 58 -0.33 -1.70 16.21
CA ALA A 58 -1.54 -2.40 16.67
C ALA A 58 -1.23 -3.49 17.72
N VAL A 59 -0.17 -4.28 17.54
CA VAL A 59 0.18 -5.36 18.48
C VAL A 59 0.60 -4.84 19.87
N PRO A 60 1.43 -3.78 20.00
CA PRO A 60 1.80 -3.24 21.32
C PRO A 60 0.67 -2.46 22.00
N ASN A 61 -0.34 -2.01 21.24
CA ASN A 61 -1.54 -1.35 21.76
C ASN A 61 -2.80 -2.13 21.33
N PRO A 62 -2.98 -3.37 21.82
CA PRO A 62 -4.08 -4.25 21.39
C PRO A 62 -5.47 -3.74 21.84
N GLY A 63 -5.53 -2.65 22.59
CA GLY A 63 -6.75 -1.95 22.93
C GLY A 63 -6.47 -0.60 23.58
N ILE A 64 -6.86 0.48 22.92
CA ILE A 64 -7.54 1.53 23.66
C ILE A 64 -8.89 0.91 24.05
N SER A 65 -8.96 0.41 25.28
CA SER A 65 -10.20 0.18 26.03
C SER A 65 -10.61 1.48 26.69
#